data_AF-A0AAW5NQT7-F1
#
_entry.id   AF-A0AAW5NQT7-F1
#
_cell.length_a   1.000
_cell.length_b   1.000
_cell.length_c   1.000
_cell.angle_alpha   90.00
_cell.angle_beta   90.00
_cell.angle_gamma   90.00
#
_symmetry.space_group_name_H-M   'P 1'
#
loop_
_entity.id
_entity.type
_entity.pdbx_description
1 polymer ?
#
loop_
_entity_poly.entity_id
_entity_poly.type
_entity_poly.pdbx_seq_one_letter_code
_entity_poly.pdbx_strand_id
1 'polypeptide(L)'
;MIETVLHNKISLSTAVEIKKTDMVVTSDWKDVQNLLFNEETIYIWRVPKDDFFNHSDLVIKILEKVVRLNIIITDIETFDKEDFEDYQRVLNTLSDGVEKLYAEGKEGQLNLLTDRMMLEKMNNCNAGWESITLAPDGKFYICPAFYQEGSCSVGDLKCGLDIKNPQLYRLDHAPLCRNCDSYQCQRCIWLNNKTTMEVNTPSHEQCVVAHLERNASRMLLENIRRHQSFLPDQKIKMIDYLDPFDIRKEW
;
A
#
# COMPACT_ATOMS: atom_id res chain seq x y z
N MET A 1 -21.72 -14.51 -19.58
CA MET A 1 -22.23 -13.59 -18.57
C MET A 1 -21.16 -12.50 -18.47
N ILE A 2 -21.42 -11.29 -18.96
CA ILE A 2 -20.42 -10.22 -18.88
C ILE A 2 -20.37 -9.84 -17.41
N GLU A 3 -19.30 -10.25 -16.72
CA GLU A 3 -18.94 -9.70 -15.43
C GLU A 3 -18.85 -8.18 -15.63
N THR A 4 -19.85 -7.46 -15.13
CA THR A 4 -19.83 -5.99 -15.11
C THR A 4 -18.61 -5.58 -14.31
N VAL A 5 -17.58 -5.06 -14.98
CA VAL A 5 -16.48 -4.35 -14.32
C VAL A 5 -17.14 -3.26 -13.48
N LEU A 6 -16.95 -3.30 -12.16
CA LEU A 6 -17.40 -2.25 -11.27
C LEU A 6 -16.69 -0.96 -11.69
N HIS A 7 -17.46 0.01 -12.17
CA HIS A 7 -16.91 1.30 -12.59
C HIS A 7 -16.75 2.17 -11.35
N ASN A 8 -15.52 2.28 -10.85
CA ASN A 8 -15.19 3.23 -9.77
C ASN A 8 -14.96 4.62 -10.37
N LYS A 9 -15.63 5.63 -9.80
CA LYS A 9 -15.43 7.03 -10.13
C LYS A 9 -14.31 7.61 -9.27
N ILE A 10 -13.19 7.87 -9.92
CA ILE A 10 -12.01 8.45 -9.29
C ILE A 10 -11.92 9.93 -9.66
N SER A 11 -11.63 10.80 -8.70
CA SER A 11 -11.41 12.23 -8.95
C SER A 11 -10.21 12.76 -8.19
N LEU A 12 -9.61 13.84 -8.70
CA LEU A 12 -8.58 14.58 -7.98
C LEU A 12 -9.24 15.51 -6.94
N SER A 13 -8.55 15.78 -5.84
CA SER A 13 -8.95 16.78 -4.83
C SER A 13 -9.25 18.16 -5.41
N THR A 14 -8.57 18.52 -6.50
CA THR A 14 -8.68 19.80 -7.18
C THR A 14 -9.80 19.86 -8.23
N ALA A 15 -10.55 18.76 -8.42
CA ALA A 15 -11.65 18.74 -9.38
C ALA A 15 -12.78 19.69 -8.96
N VAL A 16 -13.29 20.46 -9.93
CA VAL A 16 -14.32 21.51 -9.73
C VAL A 16 -15.62 20.96 -9.11
N GLU A 17 -15.92 19.67 -9.32
CA GLU A 17 -17.04 18.99 -8.67
C GLU A 17 -16.63 17.61 -8.13
N ILE A 18 -16.59 17.45 -6.80
CA ILE A 18 -16.38 16.16 -6.11
C ILE A 18 -17.73 15.48 -5.80
N LYS A 19 -18.76 15.66 -6.64
CA LYS A 19 -20.09 15.10 -6.36
C LYS A 19 -20.24 13.70 -6.97
N LYS A 20 -20.44 12.70 -6.10
CA LYS A 20 -20.63 11.26 -6.40
C LYS A 20 -19.38 10.57 -6.97
N THR A 21 -18.27 10.63 -6.24
CA THR A 21 -17.03 9.91 -6.53
C THR A 21 -16.79 8.84 -5.48
N ASP A 22 -16.42 7.64 -5.91
CA ASP A 22 -16.12 6.52 -5.02
C ASP A 22 -14.74 6.72 -4.37
N MET A 23 -13.82 7.40 -5.07
CA MET A 23 -12.45 7.64 -4.61
C MET A 23 -11.96 9.04 -4.94
N VAL A 24 -11.28 9.69 -3.98
CA VAL A 24 -10.61 10.99 -4.17
C VAL A 24 -9.11 10.84 -3.95
N VAL A 25 -8.32 11.25 -4.94
CA VAL A 25 -6.85 11.25 -4.87
C VAL A 25 -6.34 12.66 -4.63
N THR A 26 -5.52 12.84 -3.61
CA THR A 26 -4.83 14.09 -3.31
C THR A 26 -3.32 13.85 -3.23
N SER A 27 -2.53 14.85 -3.64
CA SER A 27 -1.07 14.81 -3.57
C SER A 27 -0.46 15.98 -2.80
N ASP A 28 -1.27 16.93 -2.33
CA ASP A 28 -0.82 18.08 -1.54
C ASP A 28 -1.49 18.03 -0.15
N TRP A 29 -0.70 18.14 0.92
CA TRP A 29 -1.22 18.18 2.29
C TRP A 29 -2.11 19.41 2.53
N LYS A 30 -1.89 20.50 1.79
CA LYS A 30 -2.76 21.71 1.85
C LYS A 30 -4.15 21.43 1.30
N ASP A 31 -4.24 20.60 0.26
CA ASP A 31 -5.52 20.13 -0.23
C ASP A 31 -6.20 19.27 0.83
N VAL A 32 -5.45 18.34 1.44
CA VAL A 32 -5.95 17.48 2.53
C VAL A 32 -6.59 18.30 3.66
N GLN A 33 -5.96 19.41 4.05
CA GLN A 33 -6.46 20.27 5.12
C GLN A 33 -7.78 20.98 4.76
N ASN A 34 -7.99 21.30 3.48
CA ASN A 34 -9.15 22.07 3.00
C ASN A 34 -10.27 21.19 2.41
N LEU A 35 -10.03 19.88 2.26
CA LEU A 35 -11.01 18.95 1.72
C LEU A 35 -12.22 18.77 2.65
N LEU A 36 -13.40 18.77 2.05
CA LEU A 36 -14.63 18.37 2.72
C LEU A 36 -14.75 16.84 2.66
N PHE A 37 -14.41 16.20 3.78
CA PHE A 37 -14.51 14.76 3.94
C PHE A 37 -15.96 14.28 4.06
N ASN A 38 -16.23 13.08 3.58
CA ASN A 38 -17.50 12.39 3.76
C ASN A 38 -17.27 10.89 4.02
N GLU A 39 -18.26 10.26 4.61
CA GLU A 39 -18.18 8.86 5.08
C GLU A 39 -18.36 7.83 3.96
N GLU A 40 -18.84 8.22 2.77
CA GLU A 40 -19.10 7.30 1.65
C GLU A 40 -17.94 7.20 0.65
N THR A 41 -16.97 8.13 0.71
CA THR A 41 -15.84 8.21 -0.22
C THR A 41 -14.56 7.66 0.39
N ILE A 42 -13.79 6.91 -0.40
CA ILE A 42 -12.43 6.49 -0.04
C ILE A 42 -11.44 7.58 -0.43
N TYR A 43 -10.58 7.98 0.48
CA TYR A 43 -9.55 8.99 0.20
C TYR A 43 -8.19 8.32 0.01
N ILE A 44 -7.42 8.79 -0.97
CA ILE A 44 -6.05 8.37 -1.22
C ILE A 44 -5.15 9.60 -1.13
N TRP A 45 -4.23 9.60 -0.17
CA TRP A 45 -3.20 10.62 -0.04
C TRP A 45 -1.86 10.07 -0.53
N ARG A 46 -1.39 10.60 -1.67
CA ARG A 46 -0.06 10.30 -2.21
C ARG A 46 0.90 11.37 -1.71
N VAL A 47 1.97 10.99 -1.03
CA VAL A 47 2.79 11.95 -0.29
C VAL A 47 4.25 11.49 -0.18
N PRO A 48 5.24 12.39 -0.30
CA PRO A 48 6.62 12.09 0.06
C PRO A 48 6.78 11.82 1.56
N LYS A 49 7.79 11.05 1.97
CA LYS A 49 7.99 10.65 3.38
C LYS A 49 8.09 11.86 4.33
N ASP A 50 8.81 12.91 3.94
CA ASP A 50 9.03 14.10 4.78
C ASP A 50 7.72 14.84 5.05
N ASP A 51 6.90 15.04 4.02
CA ASP A 51 5.60 15.68 4.16
C ASP A 51 4.64 14.82 5.00
N PHE A 52 4.70 13.49 4.84
CA PHE A 52 3.91 12.58 5.66
C PHE A 52 4.32 12.65 7.14
N PHE A 53 5.62 12.64 7.45
CA PHE A 53 6.11 12.72 8.83
C PHE A 53 5.66 14.03 9.49
N ASN A 54 5.85 15.15 8.77
CA ASN A 54 5.53 16.50 9.25
C ASN A 54 4.02 16.79 9.41
N HIS A 55 3.17 16.05 8.70
CA HIS A 55 1.71 16.28 8.67
C HIS A 55 0.89 15.05 9.05
N SER A 56 1.50 14.09 9.74
CA SER A 56 0.85 12.87 10.22
C SER A 56 -0.28 13.14 11.21
N ASP A 57 -0.29 14.29 11.90
CA ASP A 57 -1.36 14.71 12.82
C ASP A 57 -2.71 14.90 12.11
N LEU A 58 -2.71 15.15 10.80
CA LEU A 58 -3.92 15.27 10.00
C LEU A 58 -4.66 13.94 9.88
N VAL A 59 -3.94 12.81 9.90
CA VAL A 59 -4.49 11.48 9.63
C VAL A 59 -5.65 11.14 10.57
N ILE A 60 -5.48 11.34 11.87
CA ILE A 60 -6.53 11.03 12.86
C ILE A 60 -7.76 11.93 12.65
N LYS A 61 -7.56 13.22 12.37
CA LYS A 61 -8.65 14.18 12.08
C LYS A 61 -9.44 13.81 10.82
N ILE A 62 -8.79 13.15 9.86
CA ILE A 62 -9.43 12.65 8.64
C ILE A 62 -10.22 11.37 8.95
N LEU A 63 -9.61 10.42 9.67
CA LEU A 63 -10.23 9.14 10.03
C LEU A 63 -11.51 9.30 10.86
N GLU A 64 -11.68 10.42 11.57
CA GLU A 64 -12.95 10.76 12.23
C GLU A 64 -14.12 10.99 11.27
N LYS A 65 -13.85 11.25 9.99
CA LYS A 65 -14.82 11.77 9.01
C LYS A 65 -14.97 10.88 7.77
N VAL A 66 -14.17 9.82 7.66
CA VAL A 66 -14.12 8.96 6.47
C VAL A 66 -14.19 7.49 6.86
N VAL A 67 -14.75 6.67 5.97
CA VAL A 67 -14.71 5.21 6.13
C VAL A 67 -13.30 4.66 5.94
N ARG A 68 -12.52 5.25 5.02
CA ARG A 68 -11.19 4.76 4.67
C ARG A 68 -10.27 5.85 4.13
N LEU A 69 -9.06 5.87 4.66
CA LEU A 69 -7.93 6.63 4.15
C LEU A 69 -6.82 5.65 3.72
N ASN A 70 -6.38 5.75 2.47
CA ASN A 70 -5.18 5.11 1.97
C ASN A 70 -4.06 6.16 1.88
N ILE A 71 -2.91 5.87 2.47
CA ILE A 71 -1.71 6.69 2.34
C ILE A 71 -0.72 5.91 1.48
N ILE A 72 -0.17 6.59 0.46
CA ILE A 72 0.83 6.05 -0.45
C ILE A 72 2.07 6.93 -0.33
N ILE A 73 3.11 6.41 0.31
CA ILE A 73 4.41 7.07 0.36
C ILE A 73 5.08 6.92 -1.02
N THR A 74 5.42 8.03 -1.66
CA THR A 74 5.80 8.04 -3.08
C THR A 74 7.29 7.83 -3.36
N ASP A 75 8.12 7.89 -2.34
CA ASP A 75 9.58 7.92 -2.37
C ASP A 75 10.20 6.93 -1.37
N ILE A 76 9.53 5.77 -1.18
CA ILE A 76 9.96 4.70 -0.26
C ILE A 76 11.41 4.27 -0.50
N GLU A 77 11.89 4.28 -1.75
CA GLU A 77 13.28 3.92 -2.07
C GLU A 77 14.34 4.87 -1.50
N THR A 78 13.93 6.01 -0.94
CA THR A 78 14.82 7.00 -0.35
C THR A 78 14.94 6.89 1.16
N PHE A 79 14.26 5.92 1.79
CA PHE A 79 14.33 5.72 3.23
C PHE A 79 15.74 5.33 3.66
N ASP A 80 16.23 5.99 4.69
CA ASP A 80 17.41 5.63 5.43
C ASP A 80 17.05 5.17 6.86
N LYS A 81 18.08 4.98 7.68
CA LYS A 81 17.92 4.51 9.04
C LYS A 81 17.15 5.50 9.93
N GLU A 82 17.39 6.80 9.78
CA GLU A 82 16.71 7.83 10.58
C GLU A 82 15.23 7.88 10.18
N ASP A 83 14.93 7.76 8.89
CA ASP A 83 13.55 7.69 8.39
C ASP A 83 12.77 6.49 8.94
N PHE A 84 13.40 5.32 9.07
CA PHE A 84 12.73 4.15 9.66
C PHE A 84 12.34 4.41 11.12
N GLU A 85 13.21 5.08 11.88
CA GLU A 85 12.95 5.43 13.27
C GLU A 85 11.83 6.48 13.37
N ASP A 86 11.83 7.50 12.51
CA ASP A 86 10.77 8.50 12.42
C ASP A 86 9.43 7.89 12.02
N TYR A 87 9.43 7.04 10.99
CA TYR A 87 8.23 6.37 10.54
C TYR A 87 7.65 5.47 11.62
N GLN A 88 8.49 4.75 12.39
CA GLN A 88 8.02 3.97 13.53
C GLN A 88 7.38 4.84 14.61
N ARG A 89 7.95 6.02 14.93
CA ARG A 89 7.35 6.99 15.86
C ARG A 89 5.99 7.48 15.37
N VAL A 90 5.88 7.79 14.08
CA VAL A 90 4.63 8.20 13.43
C VAL A 90 3.59 7.08 13.53
N LEU A 91 3.93 5.84 13.16
CA LEU A 91 3.01 4.70 13.24
C LEU A 91 2.51 4.44 14.66
N ASN A 92 3.37 4.58 15.68
CA ASN A 92 2.96 4.44 17.08
C ASN A 92 1.95 5.53 17.48
N THR A 93 2.22 6.78 17.10
CA THR A 93 1.31 7.92 17.36
C THR A 93 -0.04 7.73 16.67
N LEU A 94 -0.03 7.27 15.42
CA LEU A 94 -1.24 6.96 14.67
C LEU A 94 -1.99 5.77 15.27
N SER A 95 -1.29 4.72 15.70
CA SER A 95 -1.87 3.57 16.38
C SER A 95 -2.63 3.99 17.64
N ASP A 96 -2.03 4.81 18.49
CA ASP A 96 -2.70 5.33 19.70
C ASP A 96 -3.95 6.17 19.36
N GLY A 97 -3.89 6.93 18.26
CA GLY A 97 -5.04 7.69 17.75
C GLY A 97 -6.16 6.78 17.26
N VAL A 98 -5.84 5.77 16.44
CA VAL A 98 -6.82 4.81 15.91
C VAL A 98 -7.45 3.98 17.03
N GLU A 99 -6.68 3.55 18.02
CA GLU A 99 -7.21 2.85 19.19
C GLU A 99 -8.29 3.68 19.91
N LYS A 100 -8.03 4.97 20.13
CA LYS A 100 -9.00 5.88 20.75
C LYS A 100 -10.25 6.05 19.89
N LEU A 101 -10.10 6.22 18.58
CA LEU A 101 -11.25 6.29 17.65
C LEU A 101 -12.12 5.05 17.75
N TYR A 102 -11.51 3.87 17.82
CA TYR A 102 -12.24 2.60 17.88
C TYR A 102 -12.92 2.41 19.23
N ALA A 103 -12.31 2.87 20.32
CA ALA A 103 -12.94 2.89 21.64
C ALA A 103 -14.15 3.84 21.72
N GLU A 104 -14.18 4.90 20.90
CA GLU A 104 -15.34 5.78 20.71
C GLU A 104 -16.43 5.21 19.78
N GLY A 105 -16.21 4.03 19.21
CA GLY A 105 -17.13 3.38 18.27
C GLY A 105 -17.01 3.86 16.82
N LYS A 106 -15.96 4.62 16.48
CA LYS A 106 -15.64 4.98 15.09
C LYS A 106 -14.78 3.89 14.46
N GLU A 107 -15.03 3.56 13.19
CA GLU A 107 -14.38 2.42 12.52
C GLU A 107 -13.58 2.83 11.27
N GLY A 108 -13.07 4.07 11.22
CA GLY A 108 -12.26 4.56 10.11
C GLY A 108 -11.05 3.65 9.83
N GLN A 109 -10.87 3.24 8.58
CA GLN A 109 -9.77 2.36 8.17
C GLN A 109 -8.58 3.14 7.65
N LEU A 110 -7.37 2.71 8.03
CA LEU A 110 -6.11 3.26 7.56
C LEU A 110 -5.23 2.12 7.02
N ASN A 111 -4.90 2.15 5.73
CA ASN A 111 -4.14 1.06 5.11
C ASN A 111 -2.84 0.69 5.83
N LEU A 112 -2.12 1.68 6.37
CA LEU A 112 -0.86 1.49 7.08
C LEU A 112 -0.99 0.69 8.40
N LEU A 113 -2.19 0.62 8.98
CA LEU A 113 -2.41 0.03 10.32
C LEU A 113 -3.50 -1.05 10.35
N THR A 114 -4.56 -0.92 9.54
CA THR A 114 -5.72 -1.80 9.62
C THR A 114 -5.69 -2.92 8.59
N ASP A 115 -5.04 -2.73 7.44
CA ASP A 115 -5.09 -3.72 6.35
C ASP A 115 -4.46 -5.04 6.75
N ARG A 116 -3.34 -5.02 7.49
CA ARG A 116 -2.72 -6.26 7.95
C ARG A 116 -3.65 -7.07 8.85
N MET A 117 -4.53 -6.43 9.64
CA MET A 117 -5.48 -7.15 10.49
C MET A 117 -6.59 -7.83 9.69
N MET A 118 -6.96 -7.27 8.54
CA MET A 118 -8.09 -7.70 7.72
C MET A 118 -7.69 -8.70 6.63
N LEU A 119 -6.45 -8.65 6.16
CA LEU A 119 -5.95 -9.50 5.08
C LEU A 119 -5.49 -10.86 5.58
N GLU A 120 -5.90 -11.91 4.88
CA GLU A 120 -5.46 -13.30 5.11
C GLU A 120 -4.37 -13.77 4.13
N LYS A 121 -4.12 -12.99 3.07
CA LYS A 121 -3.12 -13.24 2.04
C LYS A 121 -2.68 -11.94 1.39
N MET A 122 -1.55 -11.97 0.69
CA MET A 122 -1.04 -10.85 -0.11
C MET A 122 -2.10 -10.33 -1.09
N ASN A 123 -2.27 -9.02 -1.15
CA ASN A 123 -3.19 -8.33 -2.04
C ASN A 123 -2.42 -7.34 -2.94
N ASN A 124 -1.72 -7.87 -3.95
CA ASN A 124 -0.86 -7.09 -4.84
C ASN A 124 -1.47 -6.90 -6.24
N CYS A 125 -0.92 -5.98 -7.03
CA CYS A 125 -1.42 -5.67 -8.38
C CYS A 125 -1.21 -6.77 -9.42
N ASN A 126 -0.34 -7.74 -9.15
CA ASN A 126 -0.01 -8.89 -10.01
C ASN A 126 0.36 -8.52 -11.46
N ALA A 127 0.98 -7.36 -11.65
CA ALA A 127 1.45 -6.88 -12.94
C ALA A 127 2.46 -7.84 -13.60
N GLY A 128 2.29 -8.12 -14.89
CA GLY A 128 3.07 -9.11 -15.63
C GLY A 128 2.62 -10.56 -15.44
N TRP A 129 1.61 -10.81 -14.61
CA TRP A 129 1.00 -12.13 -14.41
C TRP A 129 -0.51 -12.12 -14.72
N GLU A 130 -1.29 -11.35 -13.96
CA GLU A 130 -2.75 -11.23 -14.14
C GLU A 130 -3.15 -9.99 -14.93
N SER A 131 -2.25 -9.01 -15.02
CA SER A 131 -2.47 -7.76 -15.74
C SER A 131 -1.28 -7.37 -16.60
N ILE A 132 -1.59 -6.67 -17.69
CA ILE A 132 -0.60 -6.07 -18.59
C ILE A 132 -1.08 -4.67 -18.98
N THR A 133 -0.16 -3.77 -19.30
CA THR A 133 -0.48 -2.43 -19.81
C THR A 133 -0.38 -2.41 -21.32
N LEU A 134 -1.46 -2.04 -22.00
CA LEU A 134 -1.41 -1.58 -23.39
C LEU A 134 -1.24 -0.06 -23.38
N ALA A 135 -0.09 0.42 -23.86
CA ALA A 135 0.25 1.84 -23.85
C ALA A 135 -0.19 2.55 -25.15
N PRO A 136 -0.23 3.91 -25.18
CA PRO A 136 -0.64 4.69 -26.36
C PRO A 136 0.20 4.46 -27.62
N ASP A 137 1.43 3.95 -27.49
CA ASP A 137 2.29 3.58 -28.62
C ASP A 137 1.91 2.24 -29.27
N GLY A 138 0.86 1.59 -28.77
CA GLY A 138 0.35 0.31 -29.27
C GLY A 138 1.11 -0.91 -28.75
N LYS A 139 2.01 -0.74 -27.78
CA LYS A 139 2.85 -1.82 -27.23
C LYS A 139 2.41 -2.24 -25.83
N PHE A 140 2.85 -3.44 -25.44
CA PHE A 140 2.61 -4.01 -24.13
C PHE A 140 3.76 -3.74 -23.16
N TYR A 141 3.42 -3.43 -21.90
CA TYR A 141 4.34 -3.19 -20.79
C TYR A 141 3.87 -3.90 -19.54
N ILE A 142 4.79 -4.32 -18.67
CA ILE A 142 4.47 -5.03 -17.42
C ILE A 142 3.43 -4.27 -16.58
N CYS A 143 3.66 -2.97 -16.36
CA CYS A 143 2.70 -2.07 -15.74
C CYS A 143 2.88 -0.63 -16.27
N PRO A 144 1.99 0.33 -15.93
CA PRO A 144 2.09 1.70 -16.43
C PRO A 144 3.41 2.39 -16.06
N ALA A 145 4.00 2.06 -14.91
CA ALA A 145 5.28 2.64 -14.48
C ALA A 145 6.45 2.21 -15.38
N PHE A 146 6.46 0.96 -15.89
CA PHE A 146 7.48 0.53 -16.87
C PHE A 146 7.39 1.33 -18.18
N TYR A 147 6.18 1.66 -18.63
CA TYR A 147 5.99 2.51 -19.80
C TYR A 147 6.48 3.94 -19.54
N GLN A 148 6.11 4.53 -18.39
CA GLN A 148 6.50 5.89 -18.03
C GLN A 148 8.03 6.06 -17.89
N GLU A 149 8.74 5.06 -17.39
CA GLU A 149 10.20 5.03 -17.30
C GLU A 149 10.91 4.65 -18.62
N GLY A 150 10.17 4.49 -19.72
CA GLY A 150 10.76 4.17 -21.03
C GLY A 150 11.40 2.78 -21.08
N SER A 151 10.90 1.81 -20.31
CA SER A 151 11.39 0.43 -20.35
C SER A 151 11.15 -0.23 -21.71
N CYS A 152 11.78 -1.40 -21.94
CA CYS A 152 11.47 -2.20 -23.13
C CYS A 152 10.05 -2.76 -23.07
N SER A 153 9.33 -2.69 -24.20
CA SER A 153 8.03 -3.35 -24.35
C SER A 153 8.17 -4.87 -24.33
N VAL A 154 7.15 -5.55 -23.83
CA VAL A 154 7.03 -7.02 -23.79
C VAL A 154 6.08 -7.53 -24.89
N GLY A 155 6.09 -6.87 -26.05
CA GLY A 155 5.25 -7.22 -27.20
C GLY A 155 4.36 -6.07 -27.67
N ASP A 156 3.46 -6.37 -28.61
CA ASP A 156 2.53 -5.41 -29.20
C ASP A 156 1.29 -6.09 -29.80
N LEU A 157 0.34 -5.29 -30.29
CA LEU A 157 -0.92 -5.79 -30.88
C LEU A 157 -0.73 -6.67 -32.13
N LYS A 158 0.41 -6.61 -32.82
CA LYS A 158 0.69 -7.38 -34.04
C LYS A 158 1.42 -8.69 -33.73
N CYS A 159 2.43 -8.64 -32.88
CA CYS A 159 3.31 -9.77 -32.55
C CYS A 159 2.82 -10.54 -31.32
N GLY A 160 1.88 -9.99 -30.56
CA GLY A 160 1.38 -10.58 -29.32
C GLY A 160 2.27 -10.26 -28.11
N LEU A 161 1.97 -10.91 -26.99
CA LEU A 161 2.69 -10.77 -25.73
C LEU A 161 3.90 -11.70 -25.67
N ASP A 162 5.06 -11.16 -25.28
CA ASP A 162 6.33 -11.88 -25.13
C ASP A 162 7.02 -11.45 -23.82
N ILE A 163 6.55 -11.98 -22.69
CA ILE A 163 7.20 -11.79 -21.38
C ILE A 163 8.24 -12.89 -21.20
N LYS A 164 9.52 -12.51 -21.12
CA LYS A 164 10.60 -13.44 -20.80
C LYS A 164 10.51 -13.86 -19.33
N ASN A 165 10.71 -15.15 -19.06
CA ASN A 165 10.64 -15.75 -17.72
C ASN A 165 9.40 -15.29 -16.92
N PRO A 166 8.18 -15.52 -17.44
CA PRO A 166 6.95 -14.97 -16.85
C PRO A 166 6.71 -15.42 -15.40
N GLN A 167 7.31 -16.54 -15.00
CA GLN A 167 7.24 -17.05 -13.64
C GLN A 167 7.76 -16.05 -12.59
N LEU A 168 8.74 -15.19 -12.92
CA LEU A 168 9.31 -14.23 -11.97
C LEU A 168 8.29 -13.18 -11.49
N TYR A 169 7.24 -12.91 -12.26
CA TYR A 169 6.20 -11.94 -11.87
C TYR A 169 5.23 -12.50 -10.82
N ARG A 170 5.22 -13.83 -10.60
CA ARG A 170 4.30 -14.50 -9.67
C ARG A 170 4.79 -14.46 -8.24
N LEU A 171 3.85 -14.41 -7.30
CA LEU A 171 4.16 -14.43 -5.86
C LEU A 171 4.84 -15.74 -5.41
N ASP A 172 4.43 -16.89 -5.94
CA ASP A 172 5.01 -18.20 -5.58
C ASP A 172 6.47 -18.39 -6.04
N HIS A 173 6.94 -17.51 -6.93
CA HIS A 173 8.32 -17.43 -7.42
C HIS A 173 9.05 -16.19 -6.89
N ALA A 174 8.52 -15.53 -5.86
CA ALA A 174 9.18 -14.48 -5.10
C ALA A 174 9.77 -15.09 -3.81
N PRO A 175 11.09 -15.37 -3.75
CA PRO A 175 11.68 -16.19 -2.69
C PRO A 175 11.40 -15.69 -1.26
N LEU A 176 11.42 -14.36 -1.08
CA LEU A 176 11.09 -13.73 0.19
C LEU A 176 9.56 -13.63 0.36
N CYS A 177 8.86 -13.04 -0.61
CA CYS A 177 7.46 -12.68 -0.42
C CYS A 177 6.51 -13.88 -0.26
N ARG A 178 6.83 -15.05 -0.82
CA ARG A 178 5.99 -16.26 -0.70
C ARG A 178 5.86 -16.81 0.72
N ASN A 179 6.83 -16.49 1.58
CA ASN A 179 6.88 -16.93 2.98
C ASN A 179 6.55 -15.79 3.95
N CYS A 180 6.41 -14.56 3.46
CA CYS A 180 6.18 -13.36 4.26
C CYS A 180 4.70 -13.21 4.63
N ASP A 181 4.42 -12.78 5.86
CA ASP A 181 3.05 -12.53 6.33
C ASP A 181 2.68 -11.04 6.40
N SER A 182 3.51 -10.12 5.88
CA SER A 182 3.17 -8.70 5.72
C SER A 182 2.20 -8.50 4.55
N TYR A 183 0.97 -9.01 4.68
CA TYR A 183 -0.02 -9.08 3.60
C TYR A 183 -0.50 -7.74 3.04
N GLN A 184 -0.38 -6.66 3.82
CA GLN A 184 -0.68 -5.30 3.41
C GLN A 184 0.43 -4.66 2.57
N CYS A 185 1.61 -5.29 2.50
CA CYS A 185 2.75 -4.80 1.72
C CYS A 185 2.37 -4.57 0.27
N GLN A 186 2.65 -3.37 -0.24
CA GLN A 186 2.44 -2.99 -1.63
C GLN A 186 3.62 -3.43 -2.51
N ARG A 187 3.89 -4.75 -2.59
CA ARG A 187 4.98 -5.35 -3.39
C ARG A 187 4.93 -4.84 -4.84
N CYS A 188 5.74 -3.81 -5.14
CA CYS A 188 5.73 -3.13 -6.43
C CYS A 188 6.83 -3.69 -7.32
N ILE A 189 6.46 -4.49 -8.32
CA ILE A 189 7.42 -5.14 -9.23
C ILE A 189 8.29 -4.12 -9.99
N TRP A 190 7.74 -2.96 -10.33
CA TRP A 190 8.50 -1.87 -10.92
C TRP A 190 9.56 -1.34 -9.96
N LEU A 191 9.19 -1.10 -8.69
CA LEU A 191 10.11 -0.59 -7.69
C LEU A 191 11.19 -1.62 -7.37
N ASN A 192 10.85 -2.90 -7.29
CA ASN A 192 11.80 -4.01 -7.18
C ASN A 192 12.84 -3.93 -8.30
N ASN A 193 12.41 -3.89 -9.58
CA ASN A 193 13.32 -3.80 -10.70
C ASN A 193 14.19 -2.53 -10.66
N LYS A 194 13.62 -1.37 -10.30
CA LYS A 194 14.34 -0.09 -10.20
C LYS A 194 15.46 -0.12 -9.15
N THR A 195 15.23 -0.82 -8.04
CA THR A 195 16.11 -0.78 -6.86
C THR A 195 17.06 -1.98 -6.76
N THR A 196 16.65 -3.15 -7.24
CA THR A 196 17.40 -4.41 -7.09
C THR A 196 17.79 -5.04 -8.42
N MET A 197 17.31 -4.51 -9.56
CA MET A 197 17.40 -5.16 -10.89
C MET A 197 16.65 -6.49 -10.98
N GLU A 198 15.84 -6.84 -9.98
CA GLU A 198 15.10 -8.10 -9.91
C GLU A 198 13.60 -7.83 -9.71
N VAL A 199 12.76 -8.26 -10.65
CA VAL A 199 11.30 -8.05 -10.57
C VAL A 199 10.65 -8.76 -9.38
N ASN A 200 11.25 -9.87 -8.91
CA ASN A 200 10.67 -10.73 -7.90
C ASN A 200 11.20 -10.51 -6.48
N THR A 201 12.19 -9.63 -6.32
CA THR A 201 12.89 -9.39 -5.04
C THR A 201 12.78 -7.92 -4.65
N PRO A 202 12.03 -7.59 -3.58
CA PRO A 202 11.91 -6.22 -3.10
C PRO A 202 13.22 -5.70 -2.50
N SER A 203 13.31 -4.37 -2.42
CA SER A 203 14.43 -3.70 -1.74
C SER A 203 14.28 -3.76 -0.23
N HIS A 204 15.39 -3.44 0.46
CA HIS A 204 15.43 -3.35 1.91
C HIS A 204 14.39 -2.36 2.44
N GLU A 205 14.27 -1.18 1.83
CA GLU A 205 13.38 -0.11 2.26
C GLU A 205 11.92 -0.54 2.19
N GLN A 206 11.51 -1.18 1.08
CA GLN A 206 10.15 -1.71 0.92
C GLN A 206 9.83 -2.75 1.99
N CYS A 207 10.79 -3.65 2.28
CA CYS A 207 10.62 -4.69 3.29
C CYS A 207 10.50 -4.09 4.69
N VAL A 208 11.42 -3.21 5.09
CA VAL A 208 11.45 -2.63 6.43
C VAL A 208 10.19 -1.80 6.70
N VAL A 209 9.79 -0.92 5.77
CA VAL A 209 8.56 -0.12 5.89
C VAL A 209 7.34 -1.02 6.11
N ALA A 210 7.18 -2.06 5.28
CA ALA A 210 6.04 -2.97 5.42
C ALA A 210 6.04 -3.78 6.73
N HIS A 211 7.22 -4.13 7.28
CA HIS A 211 7.28 -4.83 8.57
C HIS A 211 7.09 -3.89 9.76
N LEU A 212 7.46 -2.61 9.65
CA LEU A 212 7.10 -1.59 10.64
C LEU A 212 5.57 -1.43 10.72
N GLU A 213 4.90 -1.27 9.57
CA GLU A 213 3.42 -1.24 9.47
C GLU A 213 2.79 -2.51 10.06
N ARG A 214 3.31 -3.69 9.70
CA ARG A 214 2.84 -4.98 10.20
C ARG A 214 2.93 -5.06 11.73
N ASN A 215 4.05 -4.63 12.30
CA ASN A 215 4.28 -4.68 13.74
C ASN A 215 3.40 -3.67 14.48
N ALA A 216 3.21 -2.46 13.93
CA ALA A 216 2.26 -1.48 14.45
C ALA A 216 0.82 -2.04 14.41
N SER A 217 0.43 -2.68 13.30
CA SER A 217 -0.87 -3.35 13.16
C SER A 217 -1.08 -4.44 14.21
N ARG A 218 -0.05 -5.25 14.52
CA ARG A 218 -0.12 -6.26 15.59
C ARG A 218 -0.39 -5.62 16.95
N MET A 219 0.36 -4.58 17.29
CA MET A 219 0.23 -3.87 18.57
C MET A 219 -1.15 -3.22 18.70
N LEU A 220 -1.60 -2.54 17.65
CA LEU A 220 -2.92 -1.92 17.60
C LEU A 220 -4.04 -2.97 17.79
N LEU A 221 -3.93 -4.13 17.14
CA LEU A 221 -4.92 -5.21 17.26
C LEU A 221 -5.00 -5.74 18.70
N GLU A 222 -3.86 -5.92 19.35
CA GLU A 222 -3.78 -6.31 20.77
C GLU A 222 -4.39 -5.26 21.68
N ASN A 223 -4.15 -3.97 21.40
CA ASN A 223 -4.66 -2.88 22.22
C ASN A 223 -6.18 -2.69 22.07
N ILE A 224 -6.72 -2.66 20.85
CA ILE A 224 -8.17 -2.56 20.61
C ILE A 224 -8.92 -3.67 21.36
N ARG A 225 -8.35 -4.89 21.36
CA ARG A 225 -8.93 -6.05 22.05
C ARG A 225 -9.00 -5.93 23.57
N ARG A 226 -8.29 -4.98 24.18
CA ARG A 226 -8.43 -4.70 25.63
C ARG A 226 -9.73 -4.00 25.95
N HIS A 227 -10.32 -3.30 24.98
CA HIS A 227 -11.55 -2.52 25.15
C HIS A 227 -12.78 -3.23 24.60
N GLN A 228 -12.64 -4.03 23.54
CA GLN A 228 -13.76 -4.68 22.87
C GLN A 228 -13.37 -5.99 22.16
N SER A 229 -14.37 -6.81 21.83
CA SER A 229 -14.14 -7.97 20.93
C SER A 229 -13.89 -7.47 19.51
N PHE A 230 -12.70 -7.69 18.98
CA PHE A 230 -12.33 -7.24 17.64
C PHE A 230 -11.51 -8.31 16.89
N LEU A 231 -12.03 -8.75 15.74
CA LEU A 231 -11.43 -9.77 14.85
C LEU A 231 -10.87 -11.00 15.61
N PRO A 232 -11.62 -11.69 16.50
CA PRO A 232 -11.06 -12.65 17.46
C PRO A 232 -10.21 -13.78 16.83
N ASP A 233 -10.49 -14.16 15.59
CA ASP A 233 -9.80 -15.23 14.87
C ASP A 233 -8.46 -14.77 14.24
N GLN A 234 -8.24 -13.46 14.11
CA GLN A 234 -7.05 -12.91 13.46
C GLN A 234 -5.83 -12.95 14.39
N LYS A 235 -4.69 -13.45 13.90
CA LYS A 235 -3.43 -13.54 14.65
C LYS A 235 -2.26 -13.06 13.80
N ILE A 236 -1.59 -12.02 14.27
CA ILE A 236 -0.33 -11.54 13.70
C ILE A 236 0.78 -11.96 14.66
N LYS A 237 1.65 -12.89 14.24
CA LYS A 237 2.71 -13.43 15.11
C LYS A 237 3.76 -12.36 15.43
N MET A 238 4.39 -12.45 16.59
CA MET A 238 5.61 -11.68 16.84
C MET A 238 6.75 -12.20 15.95
N ILE A 239 7.57 -11.29 15.45
CA ILE A 239 8.78 -11.56 14.66
C ILE A 239 9.91 -10.68 15.20
N ASP A 240 11.16 -11.07 14.93
CA ASP A 240 12.38 -10.42 15.39
C ASP A 240 13.24 -9.83 14.25
N TYR A 241 12.70 -9.79 13.04
CA TYR A 241 13.32 -9.19 11.85
C TYR A 241 12.40 -8.11 11.26
N LEU A 242 12.99 -7.20 10.48
CA LEU A 242 12.27 -6.21 9.65
C LEU A 242 12.49 -6.44 8.16
N ASP A 243 13.64 -6.98 7.77
CA ASP A 243 13.89 -7.42 6.40
C ASP A 243 13.92 -8.96 6.34
N PRO A 244 12.96 -9.60 5.66
CA PRO A 244 13.01 -11.01 5.30
C PRO A 244 14.34 -11.54 4.77
N PHE A 245 15.10 -10.67 4.09
CA PHE A 245 16.39 -11.05 3.54
C PHE A 245 17.40 -11.44 4.62
N ASP A 246 17.31 -10.86 5.82
CA ASP A 246 18.23 -11.13 6.94
C ASP A 246 18.10 -12.57 7.43
N ILE A 247 16.88 -13.11 7.41
CA ILE A 247 16.55 -14.46 7.86
C ILE A 247 16.34 -15.47 6.72
N ARG A 248 16.73 -15.13 5.49
CA ARG A 248 16.48 -15.93 4.26
C ARG A 248 16.95 -17.40 4.30
N LYS A 249 17.80 -17.77 5.26
CA LYS A 249 18.28 -19.15 5.46
C LYS A 249 17.31 -20.02 6.27
N GLU A 250 16.34 -19.41 6.93
CA GLU A 250 15.37 -20.08 7.81
C GLU A 250 14.05 -20.40 7.09
N TRP A 251 13.97 -20.07 5.79
CA TRP A 251 12.76 -20.07 4.95
C TRP A 251 12.80 -21.05 3.78
#